data_AF-A0A0M9GD81-F1
#
_entry.id   AF-A0A0M9GD81-F1
#
_cell.length_a   1.000
_cell.length_b   1.000
_cell.length_c   1.000
_cell.angle_alpha   90.00
_cell.angle_beta   90.00
_cell.angle_gamma   90.00
#
_symmetry.space_group_name_H-M   'P 1'
#
loop_
_entity.id
_entity.type
_entity.pdbx_description
1 polymer ?
#
loop_
_entity_poly.entity_id
_entity_poly.type
_entity_poly.pdbx_seq_one_letter_code
_entity_poly.pdbx_strand_id
1 'polypeptide(L)'
;MDALTGRVMKKPCLSIFLLSLMVFMGLQYKPAILNYTTRFVDFAEYMLYHGVTLFPIADDLKPYPDYTIANTLLMYLVSLPFGRVSVLSMGLPYCITAALILVFIYKLGALHDRKWGLYGALFSLFTWSFLDSVNSLALDVYPALFTLICFYLVYRGDVKQDPSRLPLVFLGLALGFAFRGPIGLIGPSIVVGCYYLLSRQWRALGLFSLLSGLILVAAVALLSWAAYVQGGMDFLHDVLMMQGLDRLAGGHAPRYYFYFSSGLVTYGVTVFFTLYVVARKYKTFFRAPGKSDTALLFYLAAWFMALILFFTIPNAKKARYILSITPAISLLAAYIFVDRSGLFEGAKNGLLRFCLRLPWIGLGLVAFVFAYNFFAVHPLLPNYPAVLGSLAVLLVARHLLGKHCAEHRHRELIILAFGVATFLALDAFFFNSITYHLELANEPTPKFLPYWFW
;
A
#
# COMPACT_ATOMS: atom_id res chain seq x y z
N MET A 1 13.22 -21.15 -17.99
CA MET A 1 12.33 -20.76 -16.88
C MET A 1 12.72 -21.47 -15.58
N ASP A 2 13.01 -22.77 -15.58
CA ASP A 2 13.28 -23.58 -14.38
C ASP A 2 14.42 -23.10 -13.46
N ALA A 3 15.49 -22.52 -14.01
CA ALA A 3 16.58 -21.96 -13.20
C ALA A 3 16.16 -20.69 -12.41
N LEU A 4 15.26 -19.88 -12.98
CA LEU A 4 14.76 -18.64 -12.38
C LEU A 4 13.69 -18.98 -11.33
N THR A 5 12.78 -19.92 -11.64
CA THR A 5 11.85 -20.50 -10.65
C THR A 5 12.60 -21.16 -9.49
N GLY A 6 13.68 -21.90 -9.77
CA GLY A 6 14.51 -22.56 -8.76
C GLY A 6 15.27 -21.60 -7.83
N ARG A 7 15.80 -20.49 -8.34
CA ARG A 7 16.43 -19.44 -7.50
C ARG A 7 15.42 -18.65 -6.67
N VAL A 8 14.27 -18.30 -7.26
CA VAL A 8 13.15 -17.64 -6.56
C VAL A 8 12.67 -18.50 -5.39
N MET A 9 12.61 -19.82 -5.57
CA MET A 9 12.20 -20.74 -4.51
C MET A 9 13.23 -20.93 -3.38
N LYS A 10 14.53 -20.71 -3.61
CA LYS A 10 15.57 -20.80 -2.57
C LYS A 10 15.55 -19.62 -1.60
N LYS A 11 15.27 -18.40 -2.08
CA LYS A 11 15.15 -17.18 -1.26
C LYS A 11 13.93 -16.35 -1.71
N PRO A 12 12.70 -16.78 -1.36
CA PRO A 12 11.46 -16.15 -1.85
C PRO A 12 11.32 -14.70 -1.40
N CYS A 13 11.66 -14.38 -0.15
CA CYS A 13 11.57 -13.02 0.37
C CYS A 13 12.49 -12.03 -0.38
N LEU A 14 13.74 -12.42 -0.64
CA LEU A 14 14.69 -11.57 -1.37
C LEU A 14 14.24 -11.38 -2.82
N SER A 15 13.71 -12.44 -3.44
CA SER A 15 13.25 -12.38 -4.83
C SER A 15 12.01 -11.50 -4.97
N ILE A 16 11.05 -11.62 -4.07
CA ILE A 16 9.87 -10.75 -4.01
C ILE A 16 10.31 -9.30 -3.81
N PHE A 17 11.24 -9.05 -2.88
CA PHE A 17 11.76 -7.70 -2.62
C PHE A 17 12.41 -7.09 -3.86
N LEU A 18 13.39 -7.76 -4.47
CA LEU A 18 14.14 -7.22 -5.61
C LEU A 18 13.24 -7.02 -6.84
N LEU A 19 12.39 -8.01 -7.16
CA LEU A 19 11.47 -7.92 -8.30
C LEU A 19 10.48 -6.77 -8.11
N SER A 20 9.86 -6.67 -6.94
CA SER A 20 8.89 -5.62 -6.67
C SER A 20 9.54 -4.24 -6.60
N LEU A 21 10.74 -4.12 -6.03
CA LEU A 21 11.49 -2.86 -6.02
C LEU A 21 11.78 -2.39 -7.45
N MET A 22 12.22 -3.29 -8.34
CA MET A 22 12.43 -2.97 -9.76
C MET A 22 11.14 -2.52 -10.45
N VAL A 23 10.03 -3.23 -10.21
CA VAL A 23 8.72 -2.89 -10.79
C VAL A 23 8.25 -1.52 -10.29
N PHE A 24 8.22 -1.29 -8.98
CA PHE A 24 7.77 -0.01 -8.41
C PHE A 24 8.65 1.14 -8.87
N MET A 25 9.97 0.94 -8.97
CA MET A 25 10.87 1.96 -9.51
C MET A 25 10.56 2.30 -10.96
N GLY A 26 10.36 1.30 -11.82
CA GLY A 26 9.93 1.55 -13.20
C GLY A 26 8.61 2.31 -13.29
N LEU A 27 7.68 2.05 -12.36
CA LEU A 27 6.40 2.75 -12.27
C LEU A 27 6.49 4.17 -11.73
N GLN A 28 7.60 4.59 -11.11
CA GLN A 28 7.79 5.99 -10.67
C GLN A 28 8.12 6.93 -11.82
N TYR A 29 8.34 6.43 -13.03
CA TYR A 29 8.67 7.26 -14.18
C TYR A 29 7.55 8.27 -14.50
N LYS A 30 7.82 9.55 -14.22
CA LYS A 30 6.97 10.69 -14.56
C LYS A 30 7.85 11.88 -14.97
N PRO A 31 7.45 12.67 -15.98
CA PRO A 31 8.20 13.87 -16.38
C PRO A 31 8.18 14.99 -15.33
N ALA A 32 7.11 15.07 -14.51
CA ALA A 32 6.98 16.08 -13.46
C ALA A 32 6.31 15.49 -12.21
N ILE A 33 6.65 16.03 -11.06
CA ILE A 33 5.95 15.82 -9.79
C ILE A 33 4.81 16.85 -9.70
N LEU A 34 3.62 16.39 -9.33
CA LEU A 34 2.37 17.16 -9.37
C LEU A 34 1.67 17.17 -8.01
N ASN A 35 0.64 18.02 -7.89
CA ASN A 35 -0.27 18.11 -6.76
C ASN A 35 0.45 18.30 -5.42
N TYR A 36 -0.13 17.78 -4.34
CA TYR A 36 0.42 17.88 -2.99
C TYR A 36 1.84 17.28 -2.85
N THR A 37 2.32 16.50 -3.82
CA THR A 37 3.63 15.86 -3.77
C THR A 37 4.78 16.79 -4.15
N THR A 38 4.49 17.92 -4.82
CA THR A 38 5.48 18.98 -5.11
C THR A 38 6.14 19.49 -3.83
N ARG A 39 5.36 19.59 -2.75
CA ARG A 39 5.83 20.01 -1.42
C ARG A 39 6.99 19.16 -0.91
N PHE A 40 6.97 17.85 -1.16
CA PHE A 40 8.04 16.96 -0.72
C PHE A 40 9.36 17.24 -1.47
N VAL A 41 9.27 17.76 -2.70
CA VAL A 41 10.45 18.22 -3.45
C VAL A 41 11.02 19.44 -2.76
N ASP A 42 10.19 20.44 -2.46
CA ASP A 42 10.62 21.66 -1.77
C ASP A 42 11.26 21.35 -0.42
N PHE A 43 10.66 20.43 0.35
CA PHE A 43 11.20 20.01 1.64
C PHE A 43 12.58 19.35 1.53
N ALA A 44 12.76 18.48 0.54
CA ALA A 44 14.01 17.76 0.33
C ALA A 44 15.10 18.68 -0.24
N GLU A 45 14.76 19.58 -1.16
CA GLU A 45 15.66 20.59 -1.70
C GLU A 45 16.11 21.55 -0.61
N TYR A 46 15.18 22.07 0.19
CA TYR A 46 15.53 22.95 1.31
C TYR A 46 16.54 22.27 2.25
N MET A 47 16.27 21.02 2.64
CA MET A 47 17.16 20.26 3.52
C MET A 47 18.53 20.00 2.88
N LEU A 48 18.59 19.83 1.56
CA LEU A 48 19.82 19.64 0.82
C LEU A 48 20.70 20.89 0.80
N TYR A 49 20.08 22.07 0.66
CA TYR A 49 20.81 23.35 0.61
C TYR A 49 21.13 23.95 1.99
N HIS A 50 20.26 23.75 2.99
CA HIS A 50 20.34 24.43 4.28
C HIS A 50 20.62 23.50 5.47
N GLY A 51 20.65 22.18 5.23
CA GLY A 51 20.86 21.17 6.27
C GLY A 51 19.58 20.66 6.93
N VAL A 52 19.75 19.73 7.86
CA VAL A 52 18.65 18.99 8.50
C VAL A 52 17.87 19.87 9.48
N THR A 53 16.54 19.83 9.37
CA THR A 53 15.59 20.54 10.25
C THR A 53 14.76 19.53 11.07
N LEU A 54 14.00 20.00 12.07
CA LEU A 54 13.11 19.15 12.88
C LEU A 54 11.73 18.93 12.22
N PHE A 55 11.32 19.86 11.37
CA PHE A 55 10.12 19.87 10.54
C PHE A 55 10.47 20.30 9.12
N PRO A 56 9.76 19.76 8.11
CA PRO A 56 9.96 20.17 6.73
C PRO A 56 9.72 21.67 6.56
N ILE A 57 10.50 22.33 5.71
CA ILE A 57 10.32 23.76 5.39
C ILE A 57 9.81 23.86 3.97
N ALA A 58 8.67 24.51 3.79
CA ALA A 58 8.03 24.68 2.48
C ALA A 58 8.70 25.81 1.66
N ASP A 59 8.25 25.96 0.42
CA ASP A 59 8.62 27.05 -0.51
C ASP A 59 8.60 28.44 0.15
N ASP A 60 7.58 28.70 0.98
CA ASP A 60 7.39 29.97 1.68
C ASP A 60 8.36 30.22 2.84
N LEU A 61 9.38 29.36 2.97
CA LEU A 61 10.41 29.36 4.01
C LEU A 61 9.85 29.19 5.42
N LYS A 62 8.63 28.67 5.56
CA LYS A 62 8.02 28.38 6.86
C LYS A 62 8.02 26.88 7.18
N PRO A 63 8.15 26.50 8.46
CA PRO A 63 7.95 25.13 8.90
C PRO A 63 6.54 24.62 8.54
N TYR A 64 6.45 23.40 8.04
CA TYR A 64 5.21 22.80 7.56
C TYR A 64 4.58 21.86 8.62
N PRO A 65 3.38 22.17 9.17
CA PRO A 65 2.88 21.51 10.38
C PRO A 65 2.22 20.12 10.16
N ASP A 66 1.70 19.82 8.96
CA ASP A 66 0.95 18.57 8.70
C ASP A 66 1.86 17.32 8.60
N TYR A 67 3.16 17.49 8.31
CA TYR A 67 4.08 16.37 8.12
C TYR A 67 5.23 16.36 9.13
N THR A 68 5.54 15.16 9.59
CA THR A 68 6.76 14.88 10.35
C THR A 68 7.95 14.82 9.40
N ILE A 69 9.16 14.95 9.96
CA ILE A 69 10.39 15.03 9.16
C ILE A 69 10.86 13.70 8.54
N ALA A 70 10.40 12.56 9.05
CA ALA A 70 11.04 11.27 8.78
C ALA A 70 11.12 10.90 7.29
N ASN A 71 10.05 11.13 6.52
CA ASN A 71 10.05 10.86 5.09
C ASN A 71 10.98 11.79 4.31
N THR A 72 10.92 13.10 4.60
CA THR A 72 11.81 14.11 4.02
C THR A 72 13.27 13.77 4.31
N LEU A 73 13.58 13.31 5.52
CA LEU A 73 14.93 12.87 5.88
C LEU A 73 15.39 11.70 5.02
N LEU A 74 14.53 10.71 4.74
CA LEU A 74 14.88 9.63 3.82
C LEU A 74 15.16 10.13 2.40
N MET A 75 14.32 11.03 1.88
CA MET A 75 14.53 11.63 0.56
C MET A 75 15.84 12.40 0.49
N TYR A 76 16.14 13.20 1.52
CA TYR A 76 17.40 13.92 1.67
C TYR A 76 18.60 12.97 1.68
N LEU A 77 18.58 11.92 2.51
CA LEU A 77 19.67 10.95 2.60
C LEU A 77 19.94 10.23 1.28
N VAL A 78 18.90 9.96 0.49
CA VAL A 78 19.05 9.37 -0.85
C VAL A 78 19.57 10.39 -1.87
N SER A 79 19.30 11.68 -1.67
CA SER A 79 19.75 12.77 -2.54
C SER A 79 21.21 13.17 -2.28
N LEU A 80 21.71 12.97 -1.05
CA LEU A 80 23.06 13.36 -0.62
C LEU A 80 24.22 12.91 -1.54
N PRO A 81 24.31 11.64 -1.98
CA PRO A 81 25.45 11.18 -2.79
C PRO A 81 25.57 11.88 -4.15
N PHE A 82 24.51 12.57 -4.58
CA PHE A 82 24.38 13.14 -5.90
C PHE A 82 24.18 14.66 -5.89
N GLY A 83 24.02 15.26 -4.71
CA GLY A 83 23.89 16.70 -4.55
C GLY A 83 22.64 17.31 -5.21
N ARG A 84 21.63 16.50 -5.55
CA ARG A 84 20.36 16.98 -6.12
C ARG A 84 19.19 16.05 -5.81
N VAL A 85 17.98 16.62 -5.75
CA VAL A 85 16.72 15.85 -5.66
C VAL A 85 16.36 15.31 -7.05
N SER A 86 15.88 14.08 -7.12
CA SER A 86 15.50 13.39 -8.36
C SER A 86 14.23 12.58 -8.17
N VAL A 87 13.59 12.16 -9.26
CA VAL A 87 12.42 11.25 -9.17
C VAL A 87 12.79 9.97 -8.42
N LEU A 88 14.03 9.49 -8.56
CA LEU A 88 14.52 8.35 -7.81
C LEU A 88 14.62 8.63 -6.32
N SER A 89 15.20 9.76 -5.90
CA SER A 89 15.34 10.06 -4.47
C SER A 89 13.99 10.24 -3.78
N MET A 90 13.01 10.77 -4.50
CA MET A 90 11.62 10.87 -4.07
C MET A 90 10.94 9.50 -3.98
N GLY A 91 11.10 8.65 -5.00
CA GLY A 91 10.40 7.37 -5.12
C GLY A 91 11.01 6.21 -4.31
N LEU A 92 12.33 6.19 -4.09
CA LEU A 92 13.05 5.08 -3.47
C LEU A 92 12.50 4.70 -2.09
N PRO A 93 12.26 5.64 -1.16
CA PRO A 93 11.70 5.32 0.15
C PRO A 93 10.35 4.60 0.08
N TYR A 94 9.45 5.05 -0.81
CA TYR A 94 8.13 4.44 -0.99
C TYR A 94 8.23 3.07 -1.67
N CYS A 95 9.09 2.93 -2.67
CA CYS A 95 9.29 1.66 -3.38
C CYS A 95 9.87 0.58 -2.46
N ILE A 96 10.81 0.93 -1.57
CA ILE A 96 11.31 0.03 -0.53
C ILE A 96 10.19 -0.37 0.42
N THR A 97 9.42 0.59 0.92
CA THR A 97 8.28 0.32 1.82
C THR A 97 7.25 -0.62 1.17
N ALA A 98 6.89 -0.36 -0.09
CA ALA A 98 5.96 -1.19 -0.86
C ALA A 98 6.50 -2.61 -1.08
N ALA A 99 7.79 -2.75 -1.44
CA ALA A 99 8.44 -4.04 -1.58
C ALA A 99 8.45 -4.82 -0.25
N LEU A 100 8.71 -4.15 0.88
CA LEU A 100 8.63 -4.75 2.20
C LEU A 100 7.20 -5.18 2.55
N ILE A 101 6.17 -4.40 2.18
CA ILE A 101 4.77 -4.81 2.35
C ILE A 101 4.52 -6.16 1.66
N LEU A 102 4.94 -6.32 0.40
CA LEU A 102 4.78 -7.58 -0.33
C LEU A 102 5.54 -8.75 0.34
N VAL A 103 6.75 -8.50 0.84
CA VAL A 103 7.52 -9.51 1.58
C VAL A 103 6.80 -9.94 2.85
N PHE A 104 6.24 -9.00 3.62
CA PHE A 104 5.55 -9.33 4.86
C PHE A 104 4.16 -9.94 4.61
N ILE A 105 3.47 -9.60 3.52
CA ILE A 105 2.26 -10.31 3.07
C ILE A 105 2.61 -11.78 2.80
N TYR A 106 3.69 -12.01 2.03
CA TYR A 106 4.18 -13.36 1.77
C TYR A 106 4.53 -14.10 3.06
N LYS A 107 5.29 -13.47 3.97
CA LYS A 107 5.70 -14.09 5.24
C LYS A 107 4.50 -14.44 6.13
N LEU A 108 3.48 -13.58 6.18
CA LEU A 108 2.28 -13.81 6.97
C LEU A 108 1.47 -15.00 6.44
N GLY A 109 1.20 -15.06 5.14
CA GLY A 109 0.52 -16.20 4.53
C GLY A 109 1.35 -17.49 4.59
N ALA A 110 2.67 -17.39 4.41
CA ALA A 110 3.60 -18.53 4.46
C ALA A 110 3.77 -19.16 5.85
N LEU A 111 3.20 -18.58 6.92
CA LEU A 111 3.07 -19.26 8.21
C LEU A 111 2.15 -20.49 8.12
N HIS A 112 1.20 -20.50 7.18
CA HIS A 112 0.24 -21.58 6.96
C HIS A 112 0.54 -22.33 5.66
N ASP A 113 0.65 -21.60 4.54
CA ASP A 113 1.00 -22.16 3.23
C ASP A 113 1.80 -21.13 2.40
N ARG A 114 2.92 -21.56 1.82
CA ARG A 114 3.73 -20.72 0.92
C ARG A 114 2.93 -20.21 -0.27
N LYS A 115 1.99 -21.00 -0.80
CA LYS A 115 1.09 -20.60 -1.89
C LYS A 115 0.22 -19.44 -1.46
N TRP A 116 -0.32 -19.47 -0.24
CA TRP A 116 -1.17 -18.41 0.28
C TRP A 116 -0.43 -17.07 0.32
N GLY A 117 0.80 -17.07 0.81
CA GLY A 117 1.66 -15.88 0.81
C GLY A 117 1.94 -15.34 -0.59
N LEU A 118 2.22 -16.21 -1.57
CA LEU A 118 2.49 -15.80 -2.95
C LEU A 118 1.25 -15.20 -3.62
N TYR A 119 0.11 -15.88 -3.51
CA TYR A 119 -1.15 -15.36 -4.04
C TYR A 119 -1.55 -14.05 -3.35
N GLY A 120 -1.33 -13.92 -2.04
CA GLY A 120 -1.54 -12.67 -1.31
C GLY A 120 -0.72 -11.51 -1.88
N ALA A 121 0.57 -11.73 -2.12
CA ALA A 121 1.43 -10.70 -2.71
C ALA A 121 0.99 -10.30 -4.14
N LEU A 122 0.52 -11.26 -4.94
CA LEU A 122 -0.03 -10.99 -6.28
C LEU A 122 -1.36 -10.22 -6.22
N PHE A 123 -2.25 -10.53 -5.27
CA PHE A 123 -3.50 -9.78 -5.07
C PHE A 123 -3.24 -8.33 -4.62
N SER A 124 -2.22 -8.08 -3.79
CA SER A 124 -1.85 -6.69 -3.47
C SER A 124 -1.38 -5.92 -4.70
N LEU A 125 -0.65 -6.55 -5.63
CA LEU A 125 -0.28 -5.92 -6.91
C LEU A 125 -1.47 -5.77 -7.87
N PHE A 126 -2.57 -6.48 -7.63
CA PHE A 126 -3.83 -6.34 -8.37
C PHE A 126 -4.77 -5.28 -7.76
N THR A 127 -4.30 -4.55 -6.76
CA THR A 127 -5.08 -3.56 -6.01
C THR A 127 -4.66 -2.16 -6.44
N TRP A 128 -5.50 -1.49 -7.25
CA TRP A 128 -5.19 -0.16 -7.79
C TRP A 128 -4.81 0.85 -6.71
N SER A 129 -5.61 0.98 -5.64
CA SER A 129 -5.33 1.93 -4.55
C SER A 129 -3.96 1.72 -3.90
N PHE A 130 -3.40 0.51 -3.91
CA PHE A 130 -2.06 0.24 -3.42
C PHE A 130 -0.99 0.73 -4.38
N LEU A 131 -1.15 0.45 -5.68
CA LEU A 131 -0.24 0.95 -6.71
C LEU A 131 -0.25 2.48 -6.78
N ASP A 132 -1.44 3.08 -6.81
CA ASP A 132 -1.67 4.52 -6.82
C ASP A 132 -1.00 5.18 -5.62
N SER A 133 -1.15 4.64 -4.41
CA SER A 133 -0.50 5.20 -3.21
C SER A 133 1.02 5.22 -3.30
N VAL A 134 1.64 4.25 -3.99
CA VAL A 134 3.10 4.22 -4.21
C VAL A 134 3.48 5.21 -5.31
N ASN A 135 2.71 5.28 -6.39
CA ASN A 135 2.93 6.15 -7.55
C ASN A 135 2.66 7.65 -7.26
N SER A 136 1.77 7.93 -6.30
CA SER A 136 1.42 9.26 -5.81
C SER A 136 2.20 9.65 -4.55
N LEU A 137 3.25 8.91 -4.19
CA LEU A 137 4.12 9.16 -3.04
C LEU A 137 3.34 9.41 -1.73
N ALA A 138 2.27 8.64 -1.52
CA ALA A 138 1.40 8.78 -0.36
C ALA A 138 2.10 8.25 0.89
N LEU A 139 2.24 9.07 1.92
CA LEU A 139 2.85 8.69 3.20
C LEU A 139 2.08 7.57 3.93
N ASP A 140 0.86 7.25 3.50
CA ASP A 140 0.02 6.21 4.08
C ASP A 140 0.58 4.79 3.84
N VAL A 141 1.59 4.62 2.97
CA VAL A 141 2.35 3.36 2.81
C VAL A 141 3.11 2.97 4.08
N TYR A 142 3.59 3.94 4.87
CA TYR A 142 4.36 3.66 6.08
C TYR A 142 3.49 3.07 7.20
N PRO A 143 2.34 3.69 7.58
CA PRO A 143 1.38 3.05 8.47
C PRO A 143 0.96 1.66 7.99
N ALA A 144 0.76 1.46 6.69
CA ALA A 144 0.40 0.14 6.14
C ALA A 144 1.48 -0.92 6.39
N LEU A 145 2.76 -0.58 6.17
CA LEU A 145 3.89 -1.46 6.47
C LEU A 145 3.98 -1.77 7.97
N PHE A 146 3.95 -0.75 8.83
CA PHE A 146 4.10 -0.96 10.28
C PHE A 146 2.91 -1.73 10.85
N THR A 147 1.68 -1.48 10.39
CA THR A 147 0.49 -2.27 10.76
C THR A 147 0.71 -3.75 10.46
N LEU A 148 1.20 -4.07 9.25
CA LEU A 148 1.47 -5.43 8.83
C LEU A 148 2.63 -6.07 9.61
N ILE A 149 3.72 -5.34 9.86
CA ILE A 149 4.86 -5.85 10.64
C ILE A 149 4.41 -6.15 12.07
N CYS A 150 3.73 -5.22 12.73
CA CYS A 150 3.24 -5.39 14.10
C CYS A 150 2.30 -6.59 14.20
N PHE A 151 1.31 -6.70 13.31
CA PHE A 151 0.42 -7.86 13.25
C PHE A 151 1.18 -9.17 13.00
N TYR A 152 2.10 -9.19 12.03
CA TYR A 152 2.93 -10.36 11.73
C TYR A 152 3.77 -10.81 12.94
N LEU A 153 4.38 -9.88 13.67
CA LEU A 153 5.22 -10.20 14.82
C LEU A 153 4.41 -10.85 15.95
N VAL A 154 3.26 -10.26 16.29
CA VAL A 154 2.37 -10.79 17.33
C VAL A 154 1.81 -12.15 16.91
N TYR A 155 1.25 -12.23 15.71
CA TYR A 155 0.64 -13.45 15.20
C TYR A 155 1.65 -14.59 15.05
N ARG A 156 2.86 -14.31 14.55
CA ARG A 156 3.94 -15.30 14.48
C ARG A 156 4.37 -15.74 15.88
N GLY A 157 4.46 -14.82 16.84
CA GLY A 157 4.84 -15.11 18.22
C GLY A 157 3.93 -16.18 18.82
N ASP A 158 2.62 -16.06 18.58
CA ASP A 158 1.63 -17.03 19.06
C ASP A 158 1.65 -18.36 18.30
N VAL A 159 1.77 -18.31 16.97
CA VAL A 159 1.81 -19.52 16.13
C VAL A 159 3.06 -20.35 16.41
N LYS A 160 4.22 -19.70 16.54
CA LYS A 160 5.51 -20.37 16.76
C LYS A 160 5.91 -20.50 18.23
N GLN A 161 5.13 -19.94 19.16
CA GLN A 161 5.43 -19.89 20.59
C GLN A 161 6.80 -19.26 20.89
N ASP A 162 7.16 -18.22 20.14
CA ASP A 162 8.45 -17.52 20.22
C ASP A 162 8.22 -16.01 20.43
N PRO A 163 8.20 -15.53 21.69
CA PRO A 163 7.92 -14.14 22.01
C PRO A 163 9.13 -13.21 21.83
N SER A 164 10.31 -13.72 21.43
CA SER A 164 11.57 -12.96 21.40
C SER A 164 11.51 -11.66 20.59
N ARG A 165 10.61 -11.59 19.61
CA ARG A 165 10.47 -10.44 18.70
C ARG A 165 9.28 -9.54 19.00
N LEU A 166 8.50 -9.82 20.04
CA LEU A 166 7.38 -8.97 20.46
C LEU A 166 7.81 -7.54 20.82
N PRO A 167 8.99 -7.28 21.43
CA PRO A 167 9.41 -5.91 21.72
C PRO A 167 9.54 -5.03 20.46
N LEU A 168 9.82 -5.64 19.28
CA LEU A 168 9.89 -4.91 18.01
C LEU A 168 8.55 -4.33 17.57
N VAL A 169 7.42 -4.80 18.14
CA VAL A 169 6.10 -4.21 17.89
C VAL A 169 6.09 -2.74 18.35
N PHE A 170 6.67 -2.44 19.51
CA PHE A 170 6.73 -1.08 20.05
C PHE A 170 7.64 -0.17 19.22
N LEU A 171 8.73 -0.72 18.68
CA LEU A 171 9.54 -0.01 17.68
C LEU A 171 8.74 0.30 16.42
N GLY A 172 7.93 -0.65 15.94
CA GLY A 172 7.01 -0.44 14.82
C GLY A 172 5.98 0.67 15.07
N LEU A 173 5.44 0.75 16.30
CA LEU A 173 4.54 1.84 16.71
C LEU A 173 5.23 3.20 16.71
N ALA A 174 6.43 3.28 17.28
CA ALA A 174 7.22 4.51 17.33
C ALA A 174 7.62 4.98 15.92
N LEU A 175 8.04 4.07 15.05
CA LEU A 175 8.33 4.38 13.65
C LEU A 175 7.05 4.80 12.89
N GLY A 176 5.92 4.13 13.12
CA GLY A 176 4.63 4.54 12.58
C GLY A 176 4.30 6.00 12.92
N PHE A 177 4.50 6.39 14.18
CA PHE A 177 4.37 7.78 14.60
C PHE A 177 5.36 8.70 13.88
N ALA A 178 6.64 8.32 13.79
CA ALA A 178 7.67 9.14 13.16
C ALA A 178 7.36 9.47 11.70
N PHE A 179 6.70 8.58 10.94
CA PHE A 179 6.36 8.81 9.52
C PHE A 179 5.02 9.52 9.27
N ARG A 180 4.02 9.34 10.15
CA ARG A 180 2.66 9.84 9.91
C ARG A 180 1.98 10.44 11.13
N GLY A 181 2.76 10.81 12.15
CA GLY A 181 2.25 11.32 13.42
C GLY A 181 1.29 10.34 14.10
N PRO A 182 0.31 10.83 14.89
CA PRO A 182 -0.60 9.99 15.67
C PRO A 182 -1.29 8.89 14.86
N ILE A 183 -1.74 9.18 13.63
CA ILE A 183 -2.44 8.21 12.77
C ILE A 183 -1.56 7.01 12.45
N GLY A 184 -0.25 7.22 12.27
CA GLY A 184 0.69 6.15 11.97
C GLY A 184 0.91 5.17 13.11
N LEU A 185 0.64 5.55 14.35
CA LEU A 185 0.65 4.67 15.52
C LEU A 185 -0.73 4.05 15.77
N ILE A 186 -1.80 4.83 15.62
CA ILE A 186 -3.16 4.40 15.93
C ILE A 186 -3.59 3.21 15.06
N GLY A 187 -3.32 3.24 13.75
CA GLY A 187 -3.66 2.14 12.84
C GLY A 187 -3.09 0.78 13.28
N PRO A 188 -1.76 0.64 13.45
CA PRO A 188 -1.15 -0.58 14.00
C PRO A 188 -1.69 -0.97 15.38
N SER A 189 -1.90 -0.01 16.27
CA SER A 189 -2.41 -0.27 17.63
C SER A 189 -3.82 -0.84 17.64
N ILE A 190 -4.71 -0.36 16.77
CA ILE A 190 -6.06 -0.91 16.61
C ILE A 190 -5.99 -2.37 16.17
N VAL A 191 -5.17 -2.68 15.17
CA VAL A 191 -5.07 -4.03 14.61
C VAL A 191 -4.52 -5.02 15.62
N VAL A 192 -3.45 -4.66 16.34
CA VAL A 192 -2.87 -5.50 17.39
C VAL A 192 -3.80 -5.60 18.61
N GLY A 193 -4.45 -4.51 19.00
CA GLY A 193 -5.44 -4.50 20.08
C GLY A 193 -6.64 -5.41 19.77
N CYS A 194 -7.19 -5.31 18.56
CA CYS A 194 -8.24 -6.21 18.07
C CYS A 194 -7.78 -7.67 18.08
N TYR A 195 -6.54 -7.95 17.68
CA TYR A 195 -5.99 -9.31 17.75
C TYR A 195 -5.95 -9.85 19.19
N TYR A 196 -5.44 -9.08 20.15
CA TYR A 196 -5.38 -9.52 21.55
C TYR A 196 -6.77 -9.64 22.18
N LEU A 197 -7.69 -8.75 21.83
CA LEU A 197 -9.09 -8.80 22.27
C LEU A 197 -9.77 -10.09 21.79
N LEU A 198 -9.66 -10.39 20.49
CA LEU A 198 -10.31 -11.55 19.88
C LEU A 198 -9.64 -12.88 20.24
N SER A 199 -8.33 -12.87 20.47
CA SER A 199 -7.60 -14.03 21.00
C SER A 199 -7.75 -14.20 22.52
N ARG A 200 -8.54 -13.33 23.19
CA ARG A 200 -8.83 -13.35 24.64
C ARG A 200 -7.60 -13.22 25.53
N GLN A 201 -6.54 -12.57 25.05
CA GLN A 201 -5.30 -12.35 25.79
C GLN A 201 -5.36 -11.06 26.60
N TRP A 202 -6.25 -10.99 27.60
CA TRP A 202 -6.56 -9.76 28.34
C TRP A 202 -5.34 -9.10 29.02
N ARG A 203 -4.44 -9.91 29.58
CA ARG A 203 -3.20 -9.40 30.21
C ARG A 203 -2.28 -8.74 29.18
N ALA A 204 -2.09 -9.38 28.02
CA ALA A 204 -1.30 -8.83 26.93
C ALA A 204 -1.96 -7.58 26.35
N LEU A 205 -3.29 -7.57 26.20
CA LEU A 205 -4.05 -6.40 25.77
C LEU A 205 -3.85 -5.20 26.71
N GLY A 206 -3.93 -5.41 28.02
CA GLY A 206 -3.72 -4.36 29.02
C GLY A 206 -2.31 -3.78 28.97
N LEU A 207 -1.29 -4.64 28.97
CA LEU A 207 0.11 -4.22 28.87
C LEU A 207 0.40 -3.50 27.54
N PHE A 208 -0.09 -4.05 26.43
CA PHE A 208 0.07 -3.45 25.10
C PHE A 208 -0.62 -2.08 25.02
N SER A 209 -1.84 -1.95 25.55
CA SER A 209 -2.58 -0.69 25.56
C SER A 209 -1.86 0.38 26.41
N LEU A 210 -1.33 -0.01 27.57
CA LEU A 210 -0.55 0.89 28.42
C LEU A 210 0.73 1.36 27.71
N LEU A 211 1.52 0.43 27.18
CA LEU A 211 2.79 0.76 26.52
C LEU A 211 2.59 1.55 25.23
N SER A 212 1.59 1.20 24.41
CA SER A 212 1.25 1.97 23.21
C SER A 212 0.77 3.38 23.56
N GLY A 213 0.00 3.55 24.63
CA GLY A 213 -0.39 4.85 25.18
C GLY A 213 0.80 5.67 25.66
N LEU A 214 1.74 5.06 26.39
CA LEU A 214 2.97 5.72 26.84
C LEU A 214 3.84 6.17 25.65
N ILE A 215 3.99 5.33 24.63
CA ILE A 215 4.71 5.69 23.40
C ILE A 215 4.02 6.85 22.69
N LEU A 216 2.68 6.82 22.59
CA LEU A 216 1.93 7.91 21.98
C LEU A 216 2.13 9.22 22.73
N VAL A 217 2.00 9.23 24.06
CA VAL A 217 2.21 10.41 24.90
C VAL A 217 3.64 10.94 24.73
N ALA A 218 4.65 10.06 24.84
CA ALA A 218 6.04 10.44 24.68
C ALA A 218 6.34 11.00 23.28
N ALA A 219 5.79 10.39 22.22
CA ALA A 219 6.01 10.82 20.85
C ALA A 219 5.29 12.14 20.53
N VAL A 220 4.09 12.36 21.05
CA VAL A 220 3.38 13.65 20.94
C VAL A 220 4.12 14.74 21.72
N ALA A 221 4.62 14.44 22.93
CA ALA A 221 5.43 15.38 23.69
C ALA A 221 6.72 15.75 22.94
N LEU A 222 7.41 14.76 22.35
CA LEU A 222 8.61 14.99 21.55
C LEU A 222 8.32 15.82 20.29
N LEU A 223 7.23 15.51 19.59
CA LEU A 223 6.79 16.27 18.41
C LEU A 223 6.46 17.72 18.78
N SER A 224 5.78 17.92 19.90
CA SER A 224 5.43 19.25 20.43
C SER A 224 6.68 20.04 20.80
N TRP A 225 7.61 19.42 21.52
CA TRP A 225 8.89 20.04 21.84
C TRP A 225 9.67 20.43 20.57
N ALA A 226 9.72 19.53 19.58
CA ALA A 226 10.39 19.81 18.30
C ALA A 226 9.72 20.98 17.53
N ALA A 227 8.39 21.07 17.57
CA ALA A 227 7.65 22.17 16.95
C ALA A 227 7.97 23.50 17.65
N TYR A 228 7.94 23.51 18.99
CA TYR A 228 8.28 24.70 19.78
C TYR A 228 9.70 25.20 19.49
N VAL A 229 10.68 24.29 19.41
CA VAL A 229 12.08 24.65 19.12
C VAL A 229 12.24 25.24 17.73
N GLN A 230 11.53 24.74 16.72
CA GLN A 230 11.71 25.20 15.34
C GLN A 230 10.89 26.45 14.99
N GLY A 231 9.67 26.60 15.52
CA GLY A 231 8.74 27.65 15.10
C GLY A 231 8.02 28.37 16.24
N GLY A 232 8.41 28.14 17.49
CA GLY A 232 7.80 28.79 18.65
C GLY A 232 6.39 28.29 18.99
N MET A 233 5.66 29.08 19.78
CA MET A 233 4.32 28.72 20.27
C MET A 233 3.26 28.65 19.17
N ASP A 234 3.34 29.53 18.18
CA ASP A 234 2.36 29.58 17.08
C ASP A 234 2.46 28.30 16.24
N PHE A 235 3.68 27.90 15.85
CA PHE A 235 3.88 26.68 15.10
C PHE A 235 3.53 25.41 15.90
N LEU A 236 3.80 25.38 17.20
CA LEU A 236 3.34 24.30 18.07
C LEU A 236 1.81 24.17 18.01
N HIS A 237 1.08 25.28 18.10
CA HIS A 237 -0.37 25.27 18.03
C HIS A 237 -0.84 24.71 16.67
N ASP A 238 -0.25 25.18 15.57
CA ASP A 238 -0.57 24.71 14.22
C ASP A 238 -0.32 23.20 14.07
N VAL A 239 0.79 22.68 14.59
CA VAL A 239 1.09 21.24 14.56
C VAL A 239 0.04 20.44 15.32
N LEU A 240 -0.34 20.87 16.53
CA LEU A 240 -1.34 20.16 17.34
C LEU A 240 -2.73 20.20 16.70
N MET A 241 -3.10 21.33 16.10
CA MET A 241 -4.36 21.49 15.37
C MET A 241 -4.40 20.59 14.13
N MET A 242 -3.38 20.64 13.27
CA MET A 242 -3.35 19.85 12.04
C MET A 242 -3.18 18.34 12.26
N GLN A 243 -2.42 17.92 13.27
CA GLN A 243 -2.22 16.50 13.56
C GLN A 243 -3.43 15.85 14.25
N GLY A 244 -4.25 16.63 14.97
CA GLY A 244 -5.34 16.15 15.82
C GLY A 244 -6.69 16.78 15.55
N LEU A 245 -6.89 18.02 16.02
CA LEU A 245 -8.20 18.67 16.12
C LEU A 245 -8.87 18.87 14.76
N ASP A 246 -8.15 19.33 13.74
CA ASP A 246 -8.72 19.55 12.40
C ASP A 246 -9.16 18.25 11.73
N ARG A 247 -8.48 17.14 12.03
CA ARG A 247 -8.82 15.82 11.48
C ARG A 247 -10.14 15.28 12.06
N LEU A 248 -10.49 15.71 13.27
CA LEU A 248 -11.73 15.35 13.97
C LEU A 248 -12.86 16.37 13.72
N ALA A 249 -12.56 17.66 13.67
CA ALA A 249 -13.55 18.75 13.67
C ALA A 249 -13.76 19.44 12.31
N GLY A 250 -13.08 19.02 11.25
CA GLY A 250 -13.18 19.67 9.93
C GLY A 250 -14.62 19.78 9.38
N GLY A 251 -14.99 20.97 8.91
CA GLY A 251 -16.38 21.34 8.54
C GLY A 251 -16.94 20.73 7.25
N HIS A 252 -16.15 19.95 6.49
CA HIS A 252 -16.62 19.24 5.29
C HIS A 252 -16.45 17.74 5.49
N ALA A 253 -17.43 17.10 6.13
CA ALA A 253 -17.45 15.67 6.34
C ALA A 253 -18.02 14.96 5.11
N PRO A 254 -17.25 14.14 4.37
CA PRO A 254 -17.82 13.24 3.39
C PRO A 254 -18.76 12.27 4.11
N ARG A 255 -19.82 11.84 3.42
CA ARG A 255 -20.89 11.00 3.99
C ARG A 255 -20.34 9.80 4.76
N TYR A 256 -21.02 9.37 5.83
CA TYR A 256 -20.54 8.29 6.71
C TYR A 256 -20.22 6.98 5.97
N TYR A 257 -20.88 6.71 4.84
CA TYR A 257 -20.64 5.53 4.00
C TYR A 257 -19.51 5.69 2.97
N PHE A 258 -18.71 6.76 3.02
CA PHE A 258 -17.63 7.03 2.06
C PHE A 258 -16.70 5.82 1.87
N TYR A 259 -16.22 5.22 2.97
CA TYR A 259 -15.35 4.05 2.89
C TYR A 259 -16.08 2.78 2.47
N PHE A 260 -17.39 2.66 2.74
CA PHE A 260 -18.20 1.52 2.29
C PHE A 260 -18.58 1.59 0.80
N SER A 261 -18.36 2.73 0.15
CA SER A 261 -18.70 2.97 -1.26
C SER A 261 -17.44 3.36 -2.04
N SER A 262 -17.24 4.65 -2.32
CA SER A 262 -16.14 5.17 -3.13
C SER A 262 -14.76 4.75 -2.62
N GLY A 263 -14.58 4.61 -1.31
CA GLY A 263 -13.31 4.18 -0.72
C GLY A 263 -12.95 2.72 -0.98
N LEU A 264 -13.91 1.78 -0.99
CA LEU A 264 -13.62 0.36 -1.26
C LEU A 264 -13.58 0.02 -2.75
N VAL A 265 -14.29 0.78 -3.59
CA VAL A 265 -14.30 0.57 -5.04
C VAL A 265 -12.88 0.73 -5.62
N THR A 266 -12.04 1.60 -5.07
CA THR A 266 -10.64 1.79 -5.50
C THR A 266 -9.74 0.58 -5.23
N TYR A 267 -10.16 -0.34 -4.36
CA TYR A 267 -9.46 -1.60 -4.12
C TYR A 267 -9.94 -2.74 -5.05
N GLY A 268 -10.95 -2.44 -5.88
CA GLY A 268 -11.34 -3.20 -7.06
C GLY A 268 -11.62 -4.68 -6.82
N VAL A 269 -11.01 -5.52 -7.65
CA VAL A 269 -11.24 -6.97 -7.70
C VAL A 269 -10.84 -7.64 -6.38
N THR A 270 -9.84 -7.13 -5.67
CA THR A 270 -9.37 -7.70 -4.40
C THR A 270 -10.47 -7.66 -3.34
N VAL A 271 -11.11 -6.51 -3.12
CA VAL A 271 -12.19 -6.38 -2.13
C VAL A 271 -13.38 -7.25 -2.49
N PHE A 272 -13.72 -7.37 -3.78
CA PHE A 272 -14.80 -8.27 -4.21
C PHE A 272 -14.56 -9.71 -3.76
N PHE A 273 -13.36 -10.26 -4.00
CA PHE A 273 -13.02 -11.61 -3.54
C PHE A 273 -12.91 -11.70 -2.01
N THR A 274 -12.40 -10.66 -1.35
CA THR A 274 -12.38 -10.58 0.12
C THR A 274 -13.79 -10.73 0.70
N LEU A 275 -14.75 -9.92 0.23
CA LEU A 275 -16.13 -9.97 0.71
C LEU A 275 -16.78 -11.32 0.41
N TYR A 276 -16.51 -11.91 -0.77
CA TYR A 276 -16.98 -13.25 -1.10
C TYR A 276 -16.46 -14.32 -0.13
N VAL A 277 -15.16 -14.29 0.19
CA VAL A 277 -14.55 -15.23 1.15
C VAL A 277 -15.12 -15.05 2.55
N VAL A 278 -15.23 -13.81 3.03
CA VAL A 278 -15.82 -13.49 4.35
C VAL A 278 -17.28 -13.97 4.41
N ALA A 279 -18.09 -13.65 3.40
CA ALA A 279 -19.51 -14.04 3.34
C ALA A 279 -19.72 -15.56 3.30
N ARG A 280 -18.80 -16.32 2.70
CA ARG A 280 -18.89 -17.78 2.63
C ARG A 280 -18.35 -18.48 3.88
N LYS A 281 -17.34 -17.92 4.55
CA LYS A 281 -16.67 -18.54 5.72
C LYS A 281 -17.04 -17.93 7.07
N TYR A 282 -17.95 -16.95 7.14
CA TYR A 282 -18.31 -16.29 8.40
C TYR A 282 -18.78 -17.27 9.49
N LYS A 283 -19.57 -18.30 9.15
CA LYS A 283 -20.04 -19.31 10.13
C LYS A 283 -18.90 -20.12 10.73
N THR A 284 -17.84 -20.38 9.94
CA THR A 284 -16.65 -21.10 10.39
C THR A 284 -15.78 -20.27 11.33
N PHE A 285 -15.80 -18.94 11.23
CA PHE A 285 -15.03 -18.07 12.13
C PHE A 285 -15.46 -18.21 13.59
N PHE A 286 -16.76 -18.41 13.84
CA PHE A 286 -17.30 -18.57 15.19
C PHE A 286 -17.20 -19.99 15.74
N ARG A 287 -16.80 -20.98 14.92
CA ARG A 287 -16.79 -22.41 15.29
C ARG A 287 -15.41 -22.98 15.60
N ALA A 288 -14.32 -22.30 15.25
CA ALA A 288 -12.98 -22.88 15.38
C ALA A 288 -11.90 -21.86 15.84
N PRO A 289 -11.75 -21.62 17.16
CA PRO A 289 -10.57 -20.97 17.71
C PRO A 289 -9.46 -22.03 17.89
N GLY A 290 -8.82 -22.43 16.79
CA GLY A 290 -7.66 -23.34 16.80
C GLY A 290 -6.63 -22.92 15.75
N LYS A 291 -5.37 -23.38 15.90
CA LYS A 291 -4.19 -23.12 15.00
C LYS A 291 -4.42 -23.64 13.57
N SER A 292 -5.38 -23.05 12.86
CA SER A 292 -5.83 -23.44 11.53
C SER A 292 -5.94 -22.19 10.65
N ASP A 293 -5.89 -22.38 9.33
CA ASP A 293 -6.10 -21.33 8.33
C ASP A 293 -7.36 -20.48 8.62
N THR A 294 -8.40 -21.09 9.20
CA THR A 294 -9.64 -20.40 9.59
C THR A 294 -9.44 -19.33 10.66
N ALA A 295 -8.48 -19.50 11.57
CA ALA A 295 -8.17 -18.51 12.58
C ALA A 295 -7.48 -17.30 11.97
N LEU A 296 -6.54 -17.48 11.03
CA LEU A 296 -5.94 -16.36 10.30
C LEU A 296 -7.02 -15.59 9.53
N LEU A 297 -7.92 -16.27 8.82
CA LEU A 297 -9.02 -15.60 8.11
C LEU A 297 -9.89 -14.75 9.03
N PHE A 298 -10.21 -15.25 10.22
CA PHE A 298 -10.96 -14.50 11.21
C PHE A 298 -10.22 -13.23 11.66
N TYR A 299 -8.93 -13.33 12.00
CA TYR A 299 -8.15 -12.17 12.41
C TYR A 299 -7.94 -11.16 11.27
N LEU A 300 -7.76 -11.62 10.03
CA LEU A 300 -7.68 -10.73 8.87
C LEU A 300 -9.02 -10.02 8.60
N ALA A 301 -10.15 -10.72 8.75
CA ALA A 301 -11.47 -10.11 8.63
C ALA A 301 -11.73 -9.09 9.74
N ALA A 302 -11.29 -9.38 10.96
CA ALA A 302 -11.35 -8.43 12.07
C ALA A 302 -10.47 -7.21 11.85
N TRP A 303 -9.23 -7.38 11.37
CA TRP A 303 -8.36 -6.27 10.97
C TRP A 303 -9.06 -5.40 9.93
N PHE A 304 -9.52 -5.99 8.83
CA PHE A 304 -10.24 -5.29 7.77
C PHE A 304 -11.41 -4.47 8.31
N MET A 305 -12.26 -5.08 9.14
CA MET A 305 -13.43 -4.42 9.72
C MET A 305 -13.05 -3.31 10.72
N ALA A 306 -12.09 -3.57 11.60
CA ALA A 306 -11.67 -2.61 12.63
C ALA A 306 -11.15 -1.31 12.04
N LEU A 307 -10.32 -1.39 10.98
CA LEU A 307 -9.81 -0.20 10.32
C LEU A 307 -10.90 0.55 9.55
N ILE A 308 -11.81 -0.13 8.86
CA ILE A 308 -12.93 0.54 8.17
C ILE A 308 -13.81 1.29 9.17
N LEU A 309 -14.17 0.64 10.28
CA LEU A 309 -15.00 1.25 11.31
C LEU A 309 -14.29 2.45 11.93
N PHE A 310 -13.00 2.32 12.27
CA PHE A 310 -12.24 3.41 12.86
C PHE A 310 -12.10 4.61 11.92
N PHE A 311 -11.66 4.41 10.68
CA PHE A 311 -11.46 5.52 9.73
C PHE A 311 -12.76 6.16 9.27
N THR A 312 -13.91 5.53 9.51
CA THR A 312 -15.23 6.14 9.26
C THR A 312 -15.55 7.25 10.26
N ILE A 313 -14.94 7.25 11.46
CA ILE A 313 -15.22 8.21 12.53
C ILE A 313 -14.66 9.61 12.22
N PRO A 314 -13.38 9.80 11.81
CA PRO A 314 -12.86 11.13 11.49
C PRO A 314 -13.58 11.80 10.31
N ASN A 315 -13.75 13.12 10.39
CA ASN A 315 -14.39 13.91 9.35
C ASN A 315 -13.49 14.10 8.12
N ALA A 316 -12.18 14.19 8.32
CA ALA A 316 -11.21 14.23 7.22
C ALA A 316 -11.07 12.82 6.60
N LYS A 317 -11.76 12.57 5.48
CA LYS A 317 -11.71 11.28 4.77
C LYS A 317 -10.96 11.39 3.46
N LYS A 318 -9.97 10.52 3.26
CA LYS A 318 -9.23 10.35 2.01
C LYS A 318 -9.14 8.86 1.72
N ALA A 319 -9.32 8.45 0.46
CA ALA A 319 -9.28 7.03 0.08
C ALA A 319 -7.98 6.32 0.51
N ARG A 320 -6.86 7.06 0.52
CA ARG A 320 -5.55 6.56 0.97
C ARG A 320 -5.42 6.26 2.47
N TYR A 321 -6.29 6.78 3.35
CA TYR A 321 -6.18 6.53 4.79
C TYR A 321 -6.45 5.09 5.19
N ILE A 322 -7.26 4.37 4.39
CA ILE A 322 -7.54 2.96 4.63
C ILE A 322 -6.48 2.03 4.00
N LEU A 323 -5.37 2.54 3.46
CA LEU A 323 -4.36 1.73 2.76
C LEU A 323 -3.83 0.54 3.60
N SER A 324 -3.79 0.69 4.93
CA SER A 324 -3.43 -0.35 5.88
C SER A 324 -4.34 -1.59 5.84
N ILE A 325 -5.49 -1.58 5.15
CA ILE A 325 -6.31 -2.78 4.93
C ILE A 325 -5.73 -3.70 3.84
N THR A 326 -4.88 -3.17 2.94
CA THR A 326 -4.37 -3.87 1.75
C THR A 326 -3.83 -5.27 2.07
N PRO A 327 -2.97 -5.45 3.10
CA PRO A 327 -2.44 -6.77 3.40
C PRO A 327 -3.53 -7.77 3.83
N ALA A 328 -4.52 -7.30 4.59
CA ALA A 328 -5.62 -8.13 5.08
C ALA A 328 -6.54 -8.58 3.95
N ILE A 329 -7.00 -7.65 3.12
CA ILE A 329 -7.87 -7.96 1.98
C ILE A 329 -7.17 -8.86 0.96
N SER A 330 -5.87 -8.66 0.74
CA SER A 330 -5.10 -9.43 -0.24
C SER A 330 -4.94 -10.88 0.19
N LEU A 331 -4.65 -11.13 1.47
CA LEU A 331 -4.60 -12.50 2.01
C LEU A 331 -5.99 -13.14 2.08
N LEU A 332 -7.04 -12.39 2.43
CA LEU A 332 -8.41 -12.91 2.38
C LEU A 332 -8.82 -13.31 0.96
N ALA A 333 -8.56 -12.45 -0.03
CA ALA A 333 -8.86 -12.73 -1.44
C ALA A 333 -8.05 -13.93 -1.97
N ALA A 334 -6.76 -14.02 -1.59
CA ALA A 334 -5.88 -15.12 -1.98
C ALA A 334 -6.34 -16.50 -1.48
N TYR A 335 -7.20 -16.56 -0.45
CA TYR A 335 -7.70 -17.82 0.09
C TYR A 335 -8.47 -18.66 -0.93
N ILE A 336 -9.04 -18.04 -1.99
CA ILE A 336 -9.73 -18.78 -3.07
C ILE A 336 -8.82 -19.79 -3.80
N PHE A 337 -7.50 -19.61 -3.73
CA PHE A 337 -6.50 -20.52 -4.32
C PHE A 337 -5.94 -21.56 -3.34
N VAL A 338 -6.26 -21.43 -2.05
CA VAL A 338 -5.71 -22.26 -0.96
C VAL A 338 -6.78 -23.17 -0.36
N ASP A 339 -8.06 -22.80 -0.50
CA ASP A 339 -9.18 -23.57 0.00
C ASP A 339 -9.16 -25.03 -0.50
N ARG A 340 -9.20 -25.96 0.45
CA ARG A 340 -9.20 -27.41 0.18
C ARG A 340 -10.60 -28.00 -0.02
N SER A 341 -11.64 -27.22 0.28
CA SER A 341 -13.04 -27.69 0.23
C SER A 341 -13.67 -27.62 -1.16
N GLY A 342 -12.99 -27.00 -2.13
CA GLY A 342 -13.52 -26.79 -3.49
C GLY A 342 -14.58 -25.68 -3.59
N LEU A 343 -14.94 -25.05 -2.47
CA LEU A 343 -16.01 -24.05 -2.40
C LEU A 343 -15.80 -22.84 -3.33
N PHE A 344 -14.52 -22.51 -3.57
CA PHE A 344 -14.12 -21.33 -4.35
C PHE A 344 -13.65 -21.67 -5.78
N GLU A 345 -13.79 -22.90 -6.25
CA GLU A 345 -13.29 -23.28 -7.59
C GLU A 345 -13.90 -22.46 -8.72
N GLY A 346 -15.21 -22.21 -8.69
CA GLY A 346 -15.87 -21.37 -9.68
C GLY A 346 -15.33 -19.94 -9.70
N ALA A 347 -15.12 -19.35 -8.52
CA ALA A 347 -14.57 -18.01 -8.34
C ALA A 347 -13.11 -17.93 -8.83
N LYS A 348 -12.29 -18.91 -8.44
CA LYS A 348 -10.91 -19.09 -8.88
C LYS A 348 -10.82 -19.18 -10.42
N ASN A 349 -11.60 -20.08 -11.03
CA ASN A 349 -11.61 -20.28 -12.47
C ASN A 349 -12.17 -19.06 -13.23
N GLY A 350 -13.12 -18.33 -12.63
CA GLY A 350 -13.61 -17.05 -13.13
C GLY A 350 -12.48 -16.01 -13.18
N LEU A 351 -11.75 -15.84 -12.09
CA LEU A 351 -10.61 -14.91 -12.02
C LEU A 351 -9.51 -15.28 -13.02
N LEU A 352 -9.12 -16.55 -13.11
CA LEU A 352 -8.10 -16.98 -14.06
C LEU A 352 -8.51 -16.70 -15.51
N ARG A 353 -9.79 -16.93 -15.85
CA ARG A 353 -10.34 -16.57 -17.18
C ARG A 353 -10.34 -15.05 -17.40
N PHE A 354 -10.64 -14.28 -16.37
CA PHE A 354 -10.57 -12.81 -16.41
C PHE A 354 -9.12 -12.34 -16.67
N CYS A 355 -8.14 -12.85 -15.93
CA CYS A 355 -6.72 -12.54 -16.14
C CYS A 355 -6.26 -12.85 -17.57
N LEU A 356 -6.69 -13.97 -18.15
CA LEU A 356 -6.37 -14.30 -19.54
C LEU A 356 -7.02 -13.32 -20.52
N ARG A 357 -8.25 -12.87 -20.27
CA ARG A 357 -9.00 -11.93 -21.14
C ARG A 357 -8.56 -10.47 -20.99
N LEU A 358 -7.85 -10.14 -19.92
CA LEU A 358 -7.46 -8.77 -19.59
C LEU A 358 -6.75 -8.00 -20.72
N PRO A 359 -5.82 -8.59 -21.52
CA PRO A 359 -5.20 -7.87 -22.63
C PRO A 359 -6.19 -7.46 -23.73
N TRP A 360 -7.19 -8.29 -24.00
CA TRP A 360 -8.25 -7.98 -24.97
C TRP A 360 -9.18 -6.88 -24.47
N ILE A 361 -9.50 -6.91 -23.16
CA ILE A 361 -10.25 -5.83 -22.51
C ILE A 361 -9.45 -4.52 -22.62
N GLY A 362 -8.13 -4.58 -22.38
CA GLY A 362 -7.20 -3.46 -22.57
C GLY A 362 -7.23 -2.87 -23.98
N LEU A 363 -7.17 -3.71 -25.02
CA LEU A 363 -7.30 -3.25 -26.41
C LEU A 363 -8.65 -2.56 -26.67
N GLY A 364 -9.74 -3.12 -26.14
CA GLY A 364 -11.06 -2.51 -26.21
C GLY A 364 -11.11 -1.12 -25.57
N LEU A 365 -10.48 -0.95 -24.40
CA LEU A 365 -10.37 0.34 -23.72
C LEU A 365 -9.55 1.35 -24.53
N VAL A 366 -8.44 0.93 -25.14
CA VAL A 366 -7.63 1.80 -26.01
C VAL A 366 -8.42 2.24 -27.23
N ALA A 367 -9.11 1.33 -27.90
CA ALA A 367 -9.96 1.65 -29.05
C ALA A 367 -11.10 2.59 -28.66
N PHE A 368 -11.73 2.37 -27.49
CA PHE A 368 -12.77 3.24 -26.97
C PHE A 368 -12.25 4.66 -26.68
N VAL A 369 -11.11 4.80 -26.00
CA VAL A 369 -10.52 6.13 -25.73
C VAL A 369 -10.07 6.81 -27.02
N PHE A 370 -9.50 6.07 -27.96
CA PHE A 370 -9.18 6.60 -29.29
C PHE A 370 -10.42 7.17 -29.99
N ALA A 371 -11.53 6.43 -29.98
CA ALA A 371 -12.80 6.92 -30.53
C ALA A 371 -13.36 8.13 -29.75
N TYR A 372 -13.31 8.09 -28.41
CA TYR A 372 -13.75 9.18 -27.54
C TYR A 372 -13.01 10.49 -27.84
N ASN A 373 -11.70 10.43 -28.07
CA ASN A 373 -10.86 11.60 -28.33
C ASN A 373 -11.21 12.36 -29.61
N PHE A 374 -11.93 11.76 -30.56
CA PHE A 374 -12.44 12.49 -31.74
C PHE A 374 -13.58 13.46 -31.40
N PHE A 375 -14.29 13.22 -30.30
CA PHE A 375 -15.48 13.99 -29.89
C PHE A 375 -15.28 14.76 -28.59
N ALA A 376 -14.19 14.48 -27.86
CA ALA A 376 -13.95 15.05 -26.55
C ALA A 376 -13.34 16.45 -26.62
N VAL A 377 -13.91 17.38 -25.84
CA VAL A 377 -13.32 18.72 -25.62
C VAL A 377 -12.00 18.62 -24.85
N HIS A 378 -11.92 17.69 -23.89
CA HIS A 378 -10.72 17.38 -23.14
C HIS A 378 -10.27 15.96 -23.50
N PRO A 379 -9.27 15.81 -24.40
CA PRO A 379 -8.82 14.49 -24.82
C PRO A 379 -8.12 13.77 -23.67
N LEU A 380 -8.36 12.47 -23.57
CA LEU A 380 -7.64 11.58 -22.68
C LEU A 380 -6.34 11.14 -23.37
N LEU A 381 -5.20 11.36 -22.73
CA LEU A 381 -3.89 11.14 -23.35
C LEU A 381 -3.18 9.90 -22.75
N PRO A 382 -3.54 8.67 -23.16
CA PRO A 382 -2.73 7.50 -22.82
C PRO A 382 -1.44 7.49 -23.64
N ASN A 383 -0.43 6.78 -23.15
CA ASN A 383 0.80 6.52 -23.89
C ASN A 383 0.54 5.42 -24.94
N TYR A 384 -0.11 5.78 -26.05
CA TYR A 384 -0.50 4.85 -27.12
C TYR A 384 0.61 3.87 -27.55
N PRO A 385 1.85 4.30 -27.89
CA PRO A 385 2.87 3.36 -28.32
C PRO A 385 3.26 2.37 -27.22
N ALA A 386 3.38 2.81 -25.97
CA ALA A 386 3.73 1.93 -24.86
C ALA A 386 2.58 0.97 -24.48
N VAL A 387 1.33 1.45 -24.47
CA VAL A 387 0.16 0.59 -24.20
C VAL A 387 0.00 -0.47 -25.30
N LEU A 388 0.02 -0.07 -26.57
CA LEU A 388 -0.15 -1.01 -27.68
C LEU A 388 1.02 -2.00 -27.76
N GLY A 389 2.25 -1.52 -27.58
CA GLY A 389 3.45 -2.37 -27.53
C GLY A 389 3.40 -3.40 -26.40
N SER A 390 3.05 -2.96 -25.19
CA SER A 390 2.92 -3.87 -24.04
C SER A 390 1.78 -4.88 -24.21
N LEU A 391 0.61 -4.46 -24.72
CA LEU A 391 -0.51 -5.36 -25.01
C LEU A 391 -0.18 -6.38 -26.10
N ALA A 392 0.56 -5.98 -27.16
CA ALA A 392 1.00 -6.90 -28.20
C ALA A 392 1.92 -8.00 -27.62
N VAL A 393 2.91 -7.62 -26.80
CA VAL A 393 3.78 -8.57 -26.11
C VAL A 393 2.98 -9.51 -25.19
N LEU A 394 2.01 -8.97 -24.45
CA LEU A 394 1.16 -9.75 -23.55
C LEU A 394 0.22 -10.71 -24.31
N LEU A 395 -0.25 -10.35 -25.51
CA LEU A 395 -1.03 -11.25 -26.36
C LEU A 395 -0.19 -12.40 -26.92
N VAL A 396 1.05 -12.13 -27.33
CA VAL A 396 2.01 -13.18 -27.70
C VAL A 396 2.28 -14.09 -26.51
N ALA A 397 2.54 -13.52 -25.33
CA ALA A 397 2.75 -14.28 -24.10
C ALA A 397 1.53 -15.15 -23.75
N ARG A 398 0.30 -14.63 -23.92
CA ARG A 398 -0.94 -15.39 -23.74
C ARG A 398 -1.00 -16.61 -24.68
N HIS A 399 -0.65 -16.43 -25.95
CA HIS A 399 -0.63 -17.53 -26.93
C HIS A 399 0.38 -18.62 -26.53
N LEU A 400 1.59 -18.20 -26.10
CA LEU A 400 2.62 -19.12 -25.62
C LEU A 400 2.20 -19.86 -24.35
N LEU A 401 1.53 -19.17 -23.42
CA LEU A 401 0.95 -19.77 -22.21
C LEU A 401 -0.09 -20.84 -22.54
N GLY A 402 -0.95 -20.59 -23.52
CA GLY A 402 -1.93 -21.56 -24.01
C GLY A 402 -1.28 -22.83 -24.56
N LYS A 403 -0.16 -22.68 -25.29
CA LYS A 403 0.57 -23.81 -25.90
C LYS A 403 1.42 -24.61 -24.92
N HIS A 404 2.15 -23.95 -24.01
CA HIS A 404 3.21 -24.60 -23.21
C HIS A 404 2.86 -24.81 -21.74
N CYS A 405 1.85 -24.12 -21.20
CA CYS A 405 1.53 -24.15 -19.77
C CYS A 405 0.22 -24.88 -19.44
N ALA A 406 -0.35 -25.64 -20.37
CA ALA A 406 -1.58 -26.38 -20.14
C ALA A 406 -1.43 -27.43 -19.01
N GLU A 407 -0.29 -28.12 -18.96
CA GLU A 407 0.01 -29.20 -18.00
C GLU A 407 0.98 -28.79 -16.87
N HIS A 408 1.38 -27.52 -16.81
CA HIS A 408 2.42 -27.09 -15.87
C HIS A 408 1.93 -27.07 -14.41
N ARG A 409 2.72 -27.62 -13.48
CA ARG A 409 2.39 -27.73 -12.03
C ARG A 409 2.04 -26.39 -11.35
N HIS A 410 2.54 -25.27 -11.89
CA HIS A 410 2.33 -23.92 -11.38
C HIS A 410 1.42 -23.05 -12.26
N ARG A 411 0.59 -23.65 -13.12
CA ARG A 411 -0.27 -22.96 -14.09
C ARG A 411 -1.10 -21.82 -13.49
N GLU A 412 -1.76 -22.06 -12.35
CA GLU A 412 -2.60 -21.05 -11.69
C GLU A 412 -1.81 -19.80 -11.30
N LEU A 413 -0.62 -19.97 -10.72
CA LEU A 413 0.27 -18.88 -10.34
C LEU A 413 0.78 -18.12 -11.55
N ILE A 414 1.14 -18.82 -12.63
CA ILE A 414 1.63 -18.20 -13.87
C ILE A 414 0.52 -17.35 -14.51
N ILE A 415 -0.72 -17.86 -14.56
CA ILE A 415 -1.86 -17.12 -15.13
C ILE A 415 -2.20 -15.88 -14.27
N LEU A 416 -2.16 -16.00 -12.94
CA LEU A 416 -2.40 -14.84 -12.07
C LEU A 416 -1.28 -13.79 -12.22
N ALA A 417 -0.01 -14.22 -12.25
CA ALA A 417 1.12 -13.33 -12.48
C ALA A 417 1.04 -12.64 -13.85
N PHE A 418 0.57 -13.34 -14.89
CA PHE A 418 0.26 -12.77 -16.19
C PHE A 418 -0.84 -11.70 -16.12
N GLY A 419 -1.90 -11.97 -15.35
CA GLY A 419 -2.96 -10.99 -15.08
C GLY A 419 -2.43 -9.74 -14.37
N VAL A 420 -1.60 -9.92 -13.35
CA VAL A 420 -0.92 -8.82 -12.64
C VAL A 420 -0.02 -8.02 -13.59
N ALA A 421 0.81 -8.66 -14.40
CA ALA A 421 1.65 -7.97 -15.37
C ALA A 421 0.82 -7.15 -16.38
N THR A 422 -0.31 -7.71 -16.85
CA THR A 422 -1.23 -7.00 -17.74
C THR A 422 -1.88 -5.80 -17.04
N PHE A 423 -2.30 -5.97 -15.79
CA PHE A 423 -2.87 -4.89 -14.99
C PHE A 423 -1.87 -3.76 -14.76
N LEU A 424 -0.62 -4.09 -14.39
CA LEU A 424 0.46 -3.12 -14.20
C LEU A 424 0.81 -2.37 -15.50
N ALA A 425 0.79 -3.06 -16.66
CA ALA A 425 1.03 -2.41 -17.94
C ALA A 425 -0.08 -1.40 -18.31
N LEU A 426 -1.34 -1.79 -18.07
CA LEU A 426 -2.48 -0.89 -18.25
C LEU A 426 -2.43 0.28 -17.25
N ASP A 427 -2.11 0.01 -15.99
CA ASP A 427 -1.95 1.05 -14.98
C ASP A 427 -0.86 2.05 -15.37
N ALA A 428 0.33 1.57 -15.73
CA ALA A 428 1.48 2.40 -16.09
C ALA A 428 1.23 3.27 -17.32
N PHE A 429 0.77 2.67 -18.43
CA PHE A 429 0.78 3.32 -19.74
C PHE A 429 -0.58 3.89 -20.15
N PHE A 430 -1.68 3.39 -19.57
CA PHE A 430 -3.03 3.82 -19.88
C PHE A 430 -3.61 4.69 -18.77
N PHE A 431 -3.88 4.13 -17.59
CA PHE A 431 -4.56 4.86 -16.52
C PHE A 431 -3.71 5.99 -15.94
N ASN A 432 -2.49 5.70 -15.48
CA ASN A 432 -1.61 6.71 -14.89
C ASN A 432 -1.18 7.76 -15.91
N SER A 433 -1.01 7.40 -17.18
CA SER A 433 -0.73 8.37 -18.25
C SER A 433 -1.88 9.36 -18.42
N ILE A 434 -3.12 8.86 -18.50
CA ILE A 434 -4.31 9.71 -18.61
C ILE A 434 -4.42 10.61 -17.36
N THR A 435 -4.33 10.03 -16.16
CA THR A 435 -4.40 10.77 -14.90
C THR A 435 -3.32 11.84 -14.82
N TYR A 436 -2.09 11.51 -15.19
CA TYR A 436 -0.97 12.46 -15.20
C TYR A 436 -1.24 13.66 -16.10
N HIS A 437 -1.75 13.46 -17.32
CA HIS A 437 -2.05 14.58 -18.22
C HIS A 437 -3.24 15.43 -17.74
N LEU A 438 -4.25 14.80 -17.14
CA LEU A 438 -5.38 15.52 -16.54
C LEU A 438 -4.94 16.35 -15.32
N GLU A 439 -4.05 15.80 -14.50
CA GLU A 439 -3.48 16.52 -13.35
C GLU A 439 -2.56 17.66 -13.81
N LEU A 440 -1.67 17.39 -14.77
CA LEU A 440 -0.74 18.39 -15.32
C LEU A 440 -1.48 19.59 -15.94
N ALA A 441 -2.62 19.36 -16.59
CA ALA A 441 -3.44 20.43 -17.17
C ALA A 441 -4.02 21.38 -16.10
N ASN A 442 -4.16 20.92 -14.86
CA ASN A 442 -4.71 21.70 -13.75
C ASN A 442 -3.63 22.13 -12.74
N GLU A 443 -2.38 21.69 -12.90
CA GLU A 443 -1.31 21.95 -11.96
C GLU A 443 -0.68 23.33 -12.20
N PRO A 444 -0.78 24.27 -11.24
CA PRO A 444 -0.22 25.61 -11.43
C PRO A 444 1.31 25.64 -11.36
N THR A 445 1.92 24.73 -10.59
CA THR A 445 3.36 24.76 -10.28
C THR A 445 3.98 23.35 -10.33
N PRO A 446 4.04 22.71 -11.51
CA PRO A 446 4.67 21.39 -11.65
C PRO A 446 6.18 21.47 -11.37
N LYS A 447 6.72 20.49 -10.65
CA LYS A 447 8.17 20.39 -10.36
C LYS A 447 8.79 19.37 -11.31
N PHE A 448 9.63 19.84 -12.23
CA PHE A 448 10.37 18.99 -13.15
C PHE A 448 11.67 18.54 -12.49
N LEU A 449 11.79 17.23 -12.27
CA LEU A 449 12.98 16.64 -11.68
C LEU A 449 13.65 15.73 -12.70
N PRO A 450 15.00 15.66 -12.69
CA PRO A 450 15.68 14.64 -13.45
C PRO A 450 15.30 13.27 -12.89
N TYR A 451 15.18 12.28 -13.78
CA TYR A 451 14.79 10.95 -13.37
C TYR A 451 15.91 10.25 -12.58
N TRP A 452 17.12 10.29 -13.13
CA TRP A 452 18.34 9.83 -12.49
C TRP A 452 19.13 11.01 -11.91
N PHE A 453 20.30 10.69 -11.36
CA PHE A 453 21.21 11.65 -10.75
C PHE A 453 22.18 12.33 -11.73
N TRP A 454 22.16 11.96 -13.02
CA TRP A 454 22.89 12.62 -14.11
C TRP A 454 22.00 13.48 -14.99
#